data_AF-A0AAW9LF22-F1
#
_entry.id   AF-A0AAW9LF22-F1
#
_cell.length_a   1.000
_cell.length_b   1.000
_cell.length_c   1.000
_cell.angle_alpha   90.00
_cell.angle_beta   90.00
_cell.angle_gamma   90.00
#
_symmetry.space_group_name_H-M   'P 1'
#
loop_
_entity.id
_entity.type
_entity.pdbx_description
1 polymer ?
#
loop_
_entity_poly.entity_id
_entity_poly.type
_entity_poly.pdbx_seq_one_letter_code
_entity_poly.pdbx_strand_id
1 'polypeptide(L)'
;MRRGRIRESYQNVQTARHEVSTNEPLQTLDCSSGRPAVRGRDGGGPQWDDPRWHAPLAVAVPCPRGLAVAAVGWRAFTRQLLDARFAVGVLFGGIALAVFGSIGLVEIQVAPRATPEWTDLFPIVNAIAGALLAMGSLVVGRIYWPTRPRYTFLGMALAAWVMYPSVMPTGGLTNPLGYLLAAAVPIGVAYVLHVDGGDRIRAGFSDLRAKAAAAVAFAFFAVFFAFSAGTLTVNPDLAAGVPRDGFVTTYRVASPLVYWPAVEFYLPAIPLSGYVSVGTLLLVVLLGGLVALNVGLVAQQWAAIGEVESARSMLGAFASSGATACCCCAPALYGAVGVLFGAAASPVYWAFMDPTSPVGGLFLAASVLLLTGSALRAADSEGSAAL
;
A
#
# COMPACT_ATOMS: atom_id res chain seq x y z
N MET A 1 -43.12 45.71 -21.04
CA MET A 1 -42.55 44.70 -21.96
C MET A 1 -41.03 44.80 -21.97
N ARG A 2 -40.33 43.89 -21.27
CA ARG A 2 -38.91 43.45 -21.48
C ARG A 2 -38.45 42.64 -20.26
N ARG A 3 -38.82 41.35 -20.25
CA ARG A 3 -38.17 40.27 -19.49
C ARG A 3 -38.15 39.08 -20.45
N GLY A 4 -36.99 38.76 -20.99
CA GLY A 4 -36.87 37.68 -21.99
C GLY A 4 -35.60 37.81 -22.82
N ARG A 5 -34.43 37.59 -22.19
CA ARG A 5 -33.17 37.34 -22.93
C ARG A 5 -32.07 36.70 -22.07
N ILE A 6 -32.42 35.73 -21.22
CA ILE A 6 -31.45 34.91 -20.44
C ILE A 6 -31.85 33.42 -20.47
N ARG A 7 -32.50 32.96 -21.55
CA ARG A 7 -32.87 31.53 -21.71
C ARG A 7 -32.27 30.83 -22.93
N GLU A 8 -31.56 31.54 -23.80
CA GLU A 8 -30.99 30.96 -25.04
C GLU A 8 -29.52 30.49 -24.92
N SER A 9 -28.78 30.84 -23.88
CA SER A 9 -27.39 30.37 -23.72
C SER A 9 -27.23 28.96 -23.14
N TYR A 10 -28.32 28.32 -22.69
CA TYR A 10 -28.26 26.93 -22.16
C TYR A 10 -28.67 25.85 -23.16
N GLN A 11 -29.28 26.21 -24.30
CA GLN A 11 -29.68 25.22 -25.32
C GLN A 11 -28.59 24.95 -26.38
N ASN A 12 -27.62 25.85 -26.58
CA ASN A 12 -26.54 25.65 -27.55
C ASN A 12 -25.32 24.85 -27.04
N VAL A 13 -25.36 24.34 -25.80
CA VAL A 13 -24.32 23.45 -25.25
C VAL A 13 -24.72 21.96 -25.35
N GLN A 14 -25.99 21.65 -25.62
CA GLN A 14 -26.44 20.26 -25.81
C GLN A 14 -26.36 19.77 -27.27
N THR A 15 -26.30 20.66 -28.26
CA THR A 15 -26.20 20.28 -29.68
C THR A 15 -24.78 20.06 -30.18
N ALA A 16 -23.76 20.54 -29.47
CA ALA A 16 -22.35 20.22 -29.77
C ALA A 16 -21.89 18.84 -29.22
N ARG A 17 -22.80 18.10 -28.56
CA ARG A 17 -22.53 16.76 -28.02
C ARG A 17 -22.81 15.62 -28.99
N HIS A 18 -23.29 15.91 -30.21
CA HIS A 18 -23.70 14.88 -31.19
C HIS A 18 -22.95 14.87 -32.53
N GLU A 19 -21.97 15.76 -32.77
CA GLU A 19 -21.27 15.84 -34.07
C GLU A 19 -19.76 15.59 -34.05
N VAL A 20 -19.20 15.06 -32.96
CA VAL A 20 -17.84 14.46 -32.98
C VAL A 20 -17.98 12.93 -32.87
N SER A 21 -18.72 12.39 -33.83
CA SER A 21 -18.87 10.96 -34.09
C SER A 21 -18.49 10.71 -35.54
N THR A 22 -17.19 10.79 -35.86
CA THR A 22 -16.57 10.16 -37.03
C THR A 22 -15.06 10.32 -36.92
N ASN A 23 -14.44 9.43 -36.14
CA ASN A 23 -13.13 8.85 -36.41
C ASN A 23 -12.91 7.73 -35.40
N GLU A 24 -12.73 6.53 -35.93
CA GLU A 24 -12.43 5.21 -35.35
C GLU A 24 -12.48 5.00 -33.82
N PRO A 25 -13.19 3.96 -33.35
CA PRO A 25 -13.33 3.69 -31.93
C PRO A 25 -12.03 3.13 -31.35
N LEU A 26 -11.38 3.91 -30.49
CA LEU A 26 -10.56 3.38 -29.40
C LEU A 26 -11.49 2.55 -28.52
N GLN A 27 -11.37 1.23 -28.62
CA GLN A 27 -12.01 0.27 -27.74
C GLN A 27 -11.58 0.55 -26.30
N THR A 28 -12.42 1.26 -25.56
CA THR A 28 -12.50 1.12 -24.11
C THR A 28 -13.01 -0.29 -23.83
N LEU A 29 -12.09 -1.24 -23.71
CA LEU A 29 -12.36 -2.53 -23.10
C LEU A 29 -12.67 -2.28 -21.63
N ASP A 30 -13.96 -2.16 -21.37
CA ASP A 30 -14.58 -2.38 -20.08
C ASP A 30 -14.20 -3.80 -19.60
N CYS A 31 -13.28 -3.89 -18.64
CA CYS A 31 -12.82 -5.16 -18.06
C CYS A 31 -13.93 -5.90 -17.27
N SER A 32 -15.20 -5.49 -17.36
CA SER A 32 -16.32 -6.12 -16.65
C SER A 32 -17.36 -6.81 -17.56
N SER A 33 -17.30 -6.68 -18.89
CA SER A 33 -18.38 -7.16 -19.77
C SER A 33 -17.90 -8.04 -20.94
N GLY A 34 -17.27 -9.17 -20.61
CA GLY A 34 -16.85 -10.20 -21.57
C GLY A 34 -17.35 -11.61 -21.23
N ARG A 35 -18.64 -11.79 -20.92
CA ARG A 35 -19.27 -13.13 -20.88
C ARG A 35 -20.59 -13.11 -21.64
N PRO A 36 -20.88 -14.08 -22.52
CA PRO A 36 -22.20 -14.23 -23.09
C PRO A 36 -23.21 -14.46 -21.96
N ALA A 37 -24.33 -13.74 -22.01
CA ALA A 37 -25.42 -13.85 -21.07
C ALA A 37 -26.03 -15.27 -21.13
N VAL A 38 -25.55 -16.16 -20.27
CA VAL A 38 -26.26 -17.40 -19.95
C VAL A 38 -27.44 -17.01 -19.07
N ARG A 39 -28.63 -16.94 -19.69
CA ARG A 39 -29.91 -16.76 -19.02
C ARG A 39 -30.21 -18.02 -18.20
N GLY A 40 -29.61 -18.13 -17.02
CA GLY A 40 -29.91 -19.15 -16.02
C GLY A 40 -31.16 -18.77 -15.24
N ARG A 41 -32.26 -19.49 -15.52
CA ARG A 41 -33.49 -19.53 -14.73
C ARG A 41 -33.22 -20.34 -13.46
N ASP A 42 -33.82 -19.88 -12.36
CA ASP A 42 -34.18 -20.64 -11.15
C ASP A 42 -33.10 -20.88 -10.06
N GLY A 43 -33.21 -20.11 -8.97
CA GLY A 43 -33.41 -20.67 -7.63
C GLY A 43 -32.30 -21.48 -6.94
N GLY A 44 -31.04 -21.07 -7.02
CA GLY A 44 -29.96 -21.66 -6.22
C GLY A 44 -29.69 -20.88 -4.93
N GLY A 45 -29.92 -21.49 -3.76
CA GLY A 45 -29.33 -21.02 -2.50
C GLY A 45 -27.81 -20.94 -2.58
N PRO A 46 -27.13 -20.30 -1.60
CA PRO A 46 -25.68 -20.17 -1.63
C PRO A 46 -25.04 -21.56 -1.68
N GLN A 47 -24.43 -21.89 -2.81
CA GLN A 47 -23.81 -23.18 -3.09
C GLN A 47 -22.44 -23.21 -2.42
N TRP A 48 -22.41 -23.73 -1.18
CA TRP A 48 -21.21 -23.81 -0.34
C TRP A 48 -20.36 -25.09 -0.57
N ASP A 49 -20.81 -26.01 -1.43
CA ASP A 49 -20.19 -27.33 -1.61
C ASP A 49 -19.09 -27.40 -2.70
N ASP A 50 -18.59 -26.26 -3.17
CA ASP A 50 -17.48 -26.23 -4.13
C ASP A 50 -16.16 -26.60 -3.41
N PRO A 51 -15.33 -27.55 -3.91
CA PRO A 51 -14.03 -27.95 -3.31
C PRO A 51 -13.03 -26.81 -3.06
N ARG A 52 -13.36 -25.62 -3.59
CA ARG A 52 -12.63 -24.35 -3.51
C ARG A 52 -12.53 -23.81 -2.08
N TRP A 53 -13.31 -24.31 -1.12
CA TRP A 53 -13.21 -23.91 0.29
C TRP A 53 -12.14 -24.68 1.10
N HIS A 54 -11.62 -25.80 0.58
CA HIS A 54 -10.49 -26.49 1.22
C HIS A 54 -9.13 -25.89 0.86
N ALA A 55 -9.01 -25.24 -0.30
CA ALA A 55 -7.82 -24.51 -0.75
C ALA A 55 -7.42 -23.31 0.16
N PRO A 56 -8.33 -22.43 0.61
CA PRO A 56 -7.96 -21.32 1.50
C PRO A 56 -7.50 -21.80 2.88
N LEU A 57 -7.93 -22.97 3.37
CA LEU A 57 -7.41 -23.55 4.60
C LEU A 57 -5.95 -24.04 4.45
N ALA A 58 -5.59 -24.61 3.29
CA ALA A 58 -4.21 -25.01 3.01
C ALA A 58 -3.26 -23.79 2.90
N VAL A 59 -3.78 -22.62 2.50
CA VAL A 59 -3.01 -21.39 2.29
C VAL A 59 -3.12 -20.38 3.44
N ALA A 60 -4.10 -20.52 4.33
CA ALA A 60 -4.18 -19.76 5.59
C ALA A 60 -3.20 -20.26 6.67
N VAL A 61 -2.71 -21.49 6.54
CA VAL A 61 -1.82 -22.15 7.50
C VAL A 61 -0.34 -21.71 7.45
N PRO A 62 0.28 -21.38 6.30
CA PRO A 62 1.69 -20.99 6.22
C PRO A 62 2.00 -19.67 6.93
N CYS A 63 1.11 -18.67 6.89
CA CYS A 63 1.34 -17.37 7.54
C CYS A 63 1.49 -17.48 9.08
N PRO A 64 0.53 -18.04 9.84
CA PRO A 64 0.66 -18.22 11.28
C PRO A 64 1.78 -19.21 11.63
N ARG A 65 2.06 -20.22 10.79
CA ARG A 65 3.23 -21.10 10.96
C ARG A 65 4.55 -20.33 10.78
N GLY A 66 4.66 -19.46 9.79
CA GLY A 66 5.83 -18.61 9.56
C GLY A 66 6.09 -17.67 10.75
N LEU A 67 5.04 -17.01 11.25
CA LEU A 67 5.12 -16.19 12.46
C LEU A 67 5.49 -17.01 13.69
N ALA A 68 4.93 -18.21 13.86
CA ALA A 68 5.27 -19.10 14.96
C ALA A 68 6.73 -19.57 14.88
N VAL A 69 7.22 -19.94 13.70
CA VAL A 69 8.62 -20.33 13.47
C VAL A 69 9.56 -19.15 13.76
N ALA A 70 9.23 -17.95 13.30
CA ALA A 70 10.02 -16.76 13.59
C ALA A 70 10.04 -16.44 15.10
N ALA A 71 8.88 -16.52 15.78
CA ALA A 71 8.76 -16.26 17.21
C ALA A 71 9.48 -17.32 18.07
N VAL A 72 9.36 -18.61 17.72
CA VAL A 72 10.07 -19.70 18.39
C VAL A 72 11.57 -19.61 18.15
N GLY A 73 11.99 -19.35 16.91
CA GLY A 73 13.40 -19.13 16.56
C GLY A 73 14.01 -17.97 17.34
N TRP A 74 13.30 -16.84 17.40
CA TRP A 74 13.69 -15.69 18.20
C TRP A 74 13.79 -16.02 19.69
N ARG A 75 12.77 -16.67 20.26
CA ARG A 75 12.75 -17.05 21.68
C ARG A 75 13.82 -18.06 22.05
N ALA A 76 14.14 -18.99 21.14
CA ALA A 76 15.21 -19.96 21.33
C ALA A 76 16.60 -19.28 21.25
N PHE A 77 16.76 -18.31 20.35
CA PHE A 77 17.96 -17.48 20.27
C PHE A 77 18.18 -16.64 21.53
N THR A 78 17.16 -15.95 22.03
CA THR A 78 17.28 -15.14 23.26
C THR A 78 17.55 -15.96 24.50
N ARG A 79 17.20 -17.25 24.48
CA ARG A 79 17.54 -18.22 25.54
C ARG A 79 18.89 -18.91 25.34
N GLN A 80 19.68 -18.49 24.36
CA GLN A 80 20.98 -19.07 24.00
C GLN A 80 20.90 -20.58 23.67
N LEU A 81 19.74 -21.05 23.21
CA LEU A 81 19.51 -22.46 22.84
C LEU A 81 19.91 -22.77 21.40
N LEU A 82 20.11 -21.74 20.56
CA LEU A 82 20.48 -21.85 19.16
C LEU A 82 21.72 -21.03 18.86
N ASP A 83 22.61 -21.56 18.02
CA ASP A 83 23.71 -20.80 17.43
C ASP A 83 23.15 -19.63 16.60
N ALA A 84 23.84 -18.50 16.60
CA ALA A 84 23.40 -17.26 15.95
C ALA A 84 23.12 -17.45 14.45
N ARG A 85 23.94 -18.27 13.77
CA ARG A 85 23.75 -18.59 12.35
C ARG A 85 22.44 -19.34 12.11
N PHE A 86 22.13 -20.28 12.99
CA PHE A 86 20.91 -21.06 12.90
C PHE A 86 19.68 -20.21 13.25
N ALA A 87 19.77 -19.38 14.28
CA ALA A 87 18.72 -18.44 14.65
C ALA A 87 18.36 -17.48 13.51
N VAL A 88 19.35 -16.91 12.83
CA VAL A 88 19.14 -16.06 11.64
C VAL A 88 18.46 -16.85 10.53
N GLY A 89 18.89 -18.08 10.26
CA GLY A 89 18.26 -18.96 9.27
C GLY A 89 16.80 -19.26 9.59
N VAL A 90 16.48 -19.59 10.85
CA VAL A 90 15.10 -19.86 11.31
C VAL A 90 14.23 -18.61 11.23
N LEU A 91 14.75 -17.46 11.64
CA LEU A 91 14.01 -16.19 11.59
C LEU A 91 13.74 -15.76 10.15
N PHE A 92 14.74 -15.84 9.27
CA PHE A 92 14.59 -15.56 7.85
C PHE A 92 13.61 -16.54 7.18
N GLY A 93 13.73 -17.83 7.46
CA GLY A 93 12.82 -18.84 6.95
C GLY A 93 11.37 -18.62 7.42
N GLY A 94 11.17 -18.25 8.69
CA GLY A 94 9.86 -17.91 9.24
C GLY A 94 9.25 -16.67 8.60
N ILE A 95 10.03 -15.61 8.41
CA ILE A 95 9.59 -14.38 7.71
C ILE A 95 9.26 -14.68 6.25
N ALA A 96 10.13 -15.38 5.53
CA ALA A 96 9.87 -15.77 4.15
C ALA A 96 8.59 -16.59 4.03
N LEU A 97 8.40 -17.58 4.90
CA LEU A 97 7.17 -18.39 4.94
C LEU A 97 5.93 -17.53 5.24
N ALA A 98 6.05 -16.56 6.14
CA ALA A 98 4.95 -15.63 6.44
C ALA A 98 4.60 -14.76 5.22
N VAL A 99 5.61 -14.20 4.54
CA VAL A 99 5.45 -13.39 3.33
C VAL A 99 4.81 -14.22 2.21
N PHE A 100 5.37 -15.38 1.85
CA PHE A 100 4.81 -16.23 0.80
C PHE A 100 3.42 -16.77 1.16
N GLY A 101 3.17 -17.10 2.43
CA GLY A 101 1.86 -17.48 2.92
C GLY A 101 0.83 -16.37 2.75
N SER A 102 1.20 -15.13 3.09
CA SER A 102 0.34 -13.97 2.89
C SER A 102 0.10 -13.67 1.42
N ILE A 103 1.10 -13.81 0.53
CA ILE A 103 0.93 -13.68 -0.91
C ILE A 103 -0.09 -14.69 -1.43
N GLY A 104 0.03 -15.96 -1.04
CA GLY A 104 -0.95 -16.98 -1.42
C GLY A 104 -2.38 -16.66 -0.95
N LEU A 105 -2.52 -16.06 0.25
CA LEU A 105 -3.81 -15.58 0.75
C LEU A 105 -4.38 -14.41 -0.06
N VAL A 106 -3.53 -13.61 -0.69
CA VAL A 106 -3.95 -12.51 -1.57
C VAL A 106 -4.42 -13.04 -2.92
N GLU A 107 -3.71 -14.00 -3.50
CA GLU A 107 -4.04 -14.57 -4.81
C GLU A 107 -5.36 -15.36 -4.82
N ILE A 108 -5.78 -15.90 -3.67
CA ILE A 108 -7.02 -16.72 -3.56
C ILE A 108 -8.28 -15.85 -3.36
N GLN A 109 -8.15 -14.53 -3.34
CA GLN A 109 -9.25 -13.65 -2.96
C GLN A 109 -10.35 -13.61 -4.01
N VAL A 110 -11.58 -13.79 -3.53
CA VAL A 110 -12.77 -13.65 -4.35
C VAL A 110 -13.15 -12.17 -4.37
N ALA A 111 -12.86 -11.49 -5.48
CA ALA A 111 -13.27 -10.10 -5.65
C ALA A 111 -14.81 -9.97 -5.53
N PRO A 112 -15.32 -9.05 -4.68
CA PRO A 112 -16.74 -8.75 -4.61
C PRO A 112 -17.27 -8.28 -5.97
N ARG A 113 -18.42 -8.80 -6.41
CA ARG A 113 -19.00 -8.47 -7.72
C ARG A 113 -19.66 -7.09 -7.79
N ALA A 114 -19.93 -6.46 -6.65
CA ALA A 114 -20.64 -5.18 -6.57
C ALA A 114 -19.97 -4.22 -5.58
N THR A 115 -19.96 -2.94 -5.94
CA THR A 115 -19.62 -1.83 -5.06
C THR A 115 -20.75 -1.60 -4.05
N PRO A 116 -20.47 -1.55 -2.74
CA PRO A 116 -21.50 -1.31 -1.74
C PRO A 116 -21.91 0.18 -1.70
N GLU A 117 -23.17 0.45 -1.35
CA GLU A 117 -23.76 1.81 -1.39
C GLU A 117 -23.05 2.84 -0.49
N TRP A 118 -22.43 2.41 0.61
CA TRP A 118 -21.71 3.34 1.50
C TRP A 118 -20.43 3.93 0.87
N THR A 119 -19.99 3.45 -0.29
CA THR A 119 -18.87 4.04 -1.05
C THR A 119 -19.15 5.47 -1.49
N ASP A 120 -20.42 5.86 -1.63
CA ASP A 120 -20.84 7.23 -1.91
C ASP A 120 -20.45 8.22 -0.78
N LEU A 121 -20.20 7.71 0.43
CA LEU A 121 -19.74 8.53 1.55
C LEU A 121 -18.23 8.77 1.54
N PHE A 122 -17.45 8.07 0.70
CA PHE A 122 -15.98 8.17 0.71
C PHE A 122 -15.49 9.61 0.51
N PRO A 123 -16.02 10.41 -0.43
CA PRO A 123 -15.60 11.80 -0.59
C PRO A 123 -15.81 12.62 0.69
N ILE A 124 -16.92 12.41 1.40
CA ILE A 124 -17.23 13.13 2.64
C ILE A 124 -16.26 12.71 3.74
N VAL A 125 -16.05 11.40 3.92
CA VAL A 125 -15.14 10.87 4.94
C VAL A 125 -13.70 11.30 4.67
N ASN A 126 -13.24 11.26 3.41
CA ASN A 126 -11.93 11.77 2.99
C ASN A 126 -11.75 13.25 3.31
N ALA A 127 -12.78 14.07 3.05
CA ALA A 127 -12.73 15.50 3.34
C ALA A 127 -12.61 15.76 4.85
N ILE A 128 -13.41 15.07 5.67
CA ILE A 128 -13.35 15.17 7.14
C ILE A 128 -11.99 14.68 7.65
N ALA A 129 -11.53 13.52 7.19
CA ALA A 129 -10.25 12.93 7.54
C ALA A 129 -9.07 13.85 7.22
N GLY A 130 -9.03 14.39 6.00
CA GLY A 130 -8.04 15.36 5.57
C GLY A 130 -8.08 16.64 6.39
N ALA A 131 -9.27 17.18 6.70
CA ALA A 131 -9.41 18.39 7.50
C ALA A 131 -8.92 18.18 8.94
N LEU A 132 -9.27 17.05 9.57
CA LEU A 132 -8.79 16.68 10.90
C LEU A 132 -7.27 16.49 10.91
N LEU A 133 -6.71 15.84 9.89
CA LEU A 133 -5.27 15.64 9.77
C LEU A 133 -4.53 16.98 9.58
N ALA A 134 -5.06 17.89 8.77
CA ALA A 134 -4.52 19.23 8.59
C ALA A 134 -4.53 20.05 9.89
N MET A 135 -5.67 20.10 10.58
CA MET A 135 -5.80 20.79 11.86
C MET A 135 -4.90 20.17 12.93
N GLY A 136 -4.88 18.84 13.02
CA GLY A 136 -4.01 18.11 13.94
C GLY A 136 -2.53 18.39 13.68
N SER A 137 -2.09 18.37 12.42
CA SER A 137 -0.72 18.71 12.02
C SER A 137 -0.34 20.14 12.43
N LEU A 138 -1.25 21.10 12.25
CA LEU A 138 -1.03 22.50 12.63
C LEU A 138 -0.97 22.66 14.15
N VAL A 139 -1.91 22.09 14.90
CA VAL A 139 -1.97 22.17 16.36
C VAL A 139 -0.75 21.49 16.99
N VAL A 140 -0.49 20.24 16.62
CA VAL A 140 0.63 19.45 17.16
C VAL A 140 1.96 20.09 16.76
N GLY A 141 2.12 20.49 15.50
CA GLY A 141 3.32 21.16 15.03
C GLY A 141 3.57 22.48 15.74
N ARG A 142 2.53 23.27 16.00
CA ARG A 142 2.64 24.55 16.72
C ARG A 142 2.99 24.37 18.19
N ILE A 143 2.43 23.36 18.87
CA ILE A 143 2.65 23.09 20.30
C ILE A 143 4.03 22.46 20.54
N TYR A 144 4.35 21.38 19.82
CA TYR A 144 5.54 20.58 20.10
C TYR A 144 6.77 21.01 19.30
N TRP A 145 6.59 21.62 18.11
CA TRP A 145 7.68 21.93 17.19
C TRP A 145 7.57 23.32 16.53
N PRO A 146 7.43 24.41 17.32
CA PRO A 146 7.22 25.76 16.78
C PRO A 146 8.37 26.26 15.90
N THR A 147 9.59 25.74 16.09
CA THR A 147 10.79 26.10 15.32
C THR A 147 11.05 25.19 14.12
N ARG A 148 10.23 24.16 13.90
CA ARG A 148 10.41 23.16 12.84
C ARG A 148 9.16 23.06 11.96
N PRO A 149 8.84 24.10 11.16
CA PRO A 149 7.60 24.15 10.36
C PRO A 149 7.50 23.04 9.31
N ARG A 150 8.63 22.40 8.95
CA ARG A 150 8.71 21.26 8.05
C ARG A 150 7.83 20.07 8.45
N TYR A 151 7.63 19.81 9.76
CA TYR A 151 6.73 18.74 10.21
C TYR A 151 5.27 19.08 9.96
N THR A 152 4.88 20.33 10.22
CA THR A 152 3.53 20.81 9.90
C THR A 152 3.29 20.75 8.39
N PHE A 153 4.26 21.18 7.58
CA PHE A 153 4.14 21.13 6.12
C PHE A 153 3.98 19.69 5.60
N LEU A 154 4.77 18.73 6.12
CA LEU A 154 4.62 17.32 5.75
C LEU A 154 3.23 16.79 6.12
N GLY A 155 2.74 17.08 7.33
CA GLY A 155 1.39 16.69 7.74
C GLY A 155 0.28 17.36 6.90
N MET A 156 0.49 18.61 6.48
CA MET A 156 -0.43 19.31 5.56
C MET A 156 -0.41 18.71 4.15
N ALA A 157 0.76 18.30 3.65
CA ALA A 157 0.88 17.60 2.36
C ALA A 157 0.17 16.24 2.40
N LEU A 158 0.31 15.49 3.49
CA LEU A 158 -0.44 14.24 3.69
C LEU A 158 -1.95 14.48 3.84
N ALA A 159 -2.37 15.53 4.55
CA ALA A 159 -3.77 15.93 4.62
C ALA A 159 -4.35 16.26 3.24
N ALA A 160 -3.59 17.00 2.42
CA ALA A 160 -3.98 17.29 1.05
C ALA A 160 -4.06 16.00 0.22
N TRP A 161 -3.15 15.04 0.42
CA TRP A 161 -3.19 13.74 -0.26
C TRP A 161 -4.50 12.99 0.03
N VAL A 162 -4.90 12.92 1.30
CA VAL A 162 -6.15 12.28 1.73
C VAL A 162 -7.37 13.01 1.18
N MET A 163 -7.33 14.34 1.17
CA MET A 163 -8.45 15.18 0.74
C MET A 163 -8.60 15.26 -0.79
N TYR A 164 -7.55 14.95 -1.55
CA TYR A 164 -7.49 15.14 -2.99
C TYR A 164 -8.65 14.51 -3.78
N PRO A 165 -9.05 13.24 -3.54
CA PRO A 165 -10.16 12.63 -4.27
C PRO A 165 -11.49 13.36 -4.05
N SER A 166 -11.69 13.95 -2.86
CA SER A 166 -12.91 14.68 -2.51
C SER A 166 -13.00 16.06 -3.14
N VAL A 167 -11.87 16.74 -3.30
CA VAL A 167 -11.81 18.10 -3.86
C VAL A 167 -11.84 18.08 -5.38
N MET A 168 -11.34 17.00 -6.00
CA MET A 168 -11.27 16.84 -7.45
C MET A 168 -12.02 15.59 -7.96
N PRO A 169 -13.34 15.48 -7.72
CA PRO A 169 -14.11 14.27 -8.05
C PRO A 169 -14.21 14.01 -9.56
N THR A 170 -14.27 15.08 -10.37
CA THR A 170 -14.50 15.02 -11.83
C THR A 170 -13.32 15.59 -12.60
N GLY A 171 -12.18 14.90 -12.57
CA GLY A 171 -10.97 15.30 -13.31
C GLY A 171 -9.66 15.22 -12.53
N GLY A 172 -9.70 14.75 -11.28
CA GLY A 172 -8.50 14.56 -10.46
C GLY A 172 -7.45 13.64 -11.11
N LEU A 173 -7.85 12.66 -11.92
CA LEU A 173 -6.92 11.63 -12.39
C LEU A 173 -5.85 12.13 -13.38
N THR A 174 -6.03 13.27 -14.03
CA THR A 174 -5.01 13.86 -14.94
C THR A 174 -4.56 15.25 -14.49
N ASN A 175 -4.96 15.68 -13.29
CA ASN A 175 -4.72 17.04 -12.84
C ASN A 175 -3.25 17.20 -12.38
N PRO A 176 -2.53 18.23 -12.83
CA PRO A 176 -1.13 18.48 -12.43
C PRO A 176 -0.94 18.59 -10.92
N LEU A 177 -1.96 19.05 -10.18
CA LEU A 177 -1.92 19.13 -8.73
C LEU A 177 -1.74 17.76 -8.08
N GLY A 178 -2.37 16.70 -8.63
CA GLY A 178 -2.21 15.34 -8.12
C GLY A 178 -0.81 14.80 -8.32
N TYR A 179 -0.16 15.08 -9.46
CA TYR A 179 1.25 14.71 -9.68
C TYR A 179 2.19 15.48 -8.74
N LEU A 180 1.95 16.79 -8.56
CA LEU A 180 2.72 17.62 -7.64
C LEU A 180 2.60 17.11 -6.20
N LEU A 181 1.39 16.74 -5.78
CA LEU A 181 1.12 16.20 -4.47
C LEU A 181 1.75 14.81 -4.28
N ALA A 182 1.67 13.98 -5.30
CA ALA A 182 2.30 12.66 -5.35
C ALA A 182 3.82 12.75 -5.13
N ALA A 183 4.46 13.76 -5.73
CA ALA A 183 5.89 14.02 -5.57
C ALA A 183 6.23 14.78 -4.26
N ALA A 184 5.36 15.67 -3.80
CA ALA A 184 5.61 16.53 -2.64
C ALA A 184 5.79 15.73 -1.35
N VAL A 185 5.04 14.64 -1.16
CA VAL A 185 5.16 13.78 0.02
C VAL A 185 6.53 13.10 0.12
N PRO A 186 7.02 12.31 -0.86
CA PRO A 186 8.33 11.69 -0.77
C PRO A 186 9.46 12.72 -0.71
N ILE A 187 9.35 13.85 -1.43
CA ILE A 187 10.32 14.94 -1.32
C ILE A 187 10.33 15.53 0.10
N GLY A 188 9.16 15.77 0.68
CA GLY A 188 9.02 16.28 2.04
C GLY A 188 9.61 15.34 3.10
N VAL A 189 9.37 14.03 2.96
CA VAL A 189 9.98 12.99 3.80
C VAL A 189 11.50 12.99 3.66
N ALA A 190 12.02 12.95 2.44
CA ALA A 190 13.46 12.96 2.18
C ALA A 190 14.11 14.23 2.73
N TYR A 191 13.47 15.39 2.56
CA TYR A 191 13.92 16.67 3.09
C TYR A 191 13.97 16.66 4.63
N VAL A 192 12.91 16.19 5.29
CA VAL A 192 12.86 16.08 6.75
C VAL A 192 13.96 15.15 7.27
N LEU A 193 14.11 13.96 6.69
CA LEU A 193 15.16 13.00 7.07
C LEU A 193 16.55 13.58 6.86
N HIS A 194 16.78 14.29 5.75
CA HIS A 194 18.06 14.90 5.43
C HIS A 194 18.43 16.02 6.41
N VAL A 195 17.52 16.95 6.68
CA VAL A 195 17.79 18.11 7.53
C VAL A 195 17.90 17.74 9.01
N ASP A 196 17.10 16.78 9.48
CA ASP A 196 17.00 16.50 10.92
C ASP A 196 17.82 15.30 11.39
N GLY A 197 18.03 14.34 10.49
CA GLY A 197 18.74 13.10 10.80
C GLY A 197 19.86 12.77 9.81
N GLY A 198 20.16 13.62 8.82
CA GLY A 198 20.99 13.24 7.66
C GLY A 198 22.37 12.72 8.02
N ASP A 199 23.13 13.43 8.85
CA ASP A 199 24.47 13.01 9.23
C ASP A 199 24.46 11.76 10.11
N ARG A 200 23.47 11.62 11.00
CA ARG A 200 23.32 10.47 11.89
C ARG A 200 22.88 9.23 11.13
N ILE A 201 21.90 9.36 10.23
CA ILE A 201 21.49 8.28 9.33
C ILE A 201 22.67 7.84 8.46
N ARG A 202 23.47 8.79 7.94
CA ARG A 202 24.66 8.45 7.15
C ARG A 202 25.72 7.73 7.99
N ALA A 203 25.97 8.20 9.20
CA ALA A 203 26.87 7.54 10.15
C ALA A 203 26.36 6.12 10.48
N GLY A 204 25.05 5.98 10.66
CA GLY A 204 24.45 4.71 11.02
C GLY A 204 24.49 3.65 9.91
N PHE A 205 24.41 4.12 8.67
CA PHE A 205 24.63 3.33 7.47
C PHE A 205 26.11 3.28 7.07
N SER A 206 27.06 3.45 7.98
CA SER A 206 28.47 3.14 7.70
C SER A 206 28.75 1.62 7.77
N ASP A 207 28.03 0.88 8.62
CA ASP A 207 28.17 -0.57 8.79
C ASP A 207 27.52 -1.36 7.63
N LEU A 208 28.24 -2.35 7.11
CA LEU A 208 27.75 -3.30 6.11
C LEU A 208 26.55 -4.11 6.62
N ARG A 209 26.48 -4.42 7.92
CA ARG A 209 25.36 -5.16 8.52
C ARG A 209 24.06 -4.38 8.46
N ALA A 210 24.11 -3.09 8.80
CA ALA A 210 22.97 -2.19 8.72
C ALA A 210 22.48 -2.02 7.27
N LYS A 211 23.42 -1.85 6.32
CA LYS A 211 23.12 -1.80 4.88
C LYS A 211 22.47 -3.09 4.38
N ALA A 212 23.02 -4.25 4.76
CA ALA A 212 22.50 -5.54 4.35
C ALA A 212 21.09 -5.78 4.92
N ALA A 213 20.87 -5.48 6.21
CA ALA A 213 19.57 -5.60 6.85
C ALA A 213 18.51 -4.71 6.17
N ALA A 214 18.86 -3.45 5.87
CA ALA A 214 17.99 -2.54 5.15
C ALA A 214 17.70 -3.01 3.72
N ALA A 215 18.71 -3.48 2.99
CA ALA A 215 18.55 -3.98 1.62
C ALA A 215 17.64 -5.23 1.57
N VAL A 216 17.83 -6.17 2.51
CA VAL A 216 16.99 -7.36 2.64
C VAL A 216 15.55 -6.96 3.00
N ALA A 217 15.36 -6.05 3.95
CA ALA A 217 14.03 -5.56 4.32
C ALA A 217 13.33 -4.84 3.15
N PHE A 218 14.06 -4.01 2.40
CA PHE A 218 13.54 -3.36 1.19
C PHE A 218 13.11 -4.39 0.15
N ALA A 219 13.94 -5.40 -0.11
CA ALA A 219 13.65 -6.44 -1.10
C ALA A 219 12.40 -7.25 -0.71
N PHE A 220 12.28 -7.67 0.55
CA PHE A 220 11.08 -8.36 1.03
C PHE A 220 9.85 -7.47 0.93
N PHE A 221 9.96 -6.19 1.34
CA PHE A 221 8.86 -5.25 1.23
C PHE A 221 8.43 -5.06 -0.22
N ALA A 222 9.38 -4.86 -1.15
CA ALA A 222 9.09 -4.64 -2.56
C ALA A 222 8.40 -5.84 -3.21
N VAL A 223 8.89 -7.06 -2.93
CA VAL A 223 8.25 -8.30 -3.41
C VAL A 223 6.85 -8.43 -2.82
N PHE A 224 6.72 -8.31 -1.50
CA PHE A 224 5.42 -8.42 -0.83
C PHE A 224 4.42 -7.39 -1.33
N PHE A 225 4.84 -6.13 -1.48
CA PHE A 225 4.04 -5.05 -2.02
C PHE A 225 3.62 -5.33 -3.47
N ALA A 226 4.53 -5.85 -4.30
CA ALA A 226 4.23 -6.11 -5.71
C ALA A 226 3.07 -7.09 -5.88
N PHE A 227 3.11 -8.19 -5.12
CA PHE A 227 2.02 -9.18 -5.07
C PHE A 227 0.77 -8.63 -4.38
N SER A 228 0.93 -7.99 -3.23
CA SER A 228 -0.21 -7.48 -2.46
C SER A 228 -0.98 -6.39 -3.20
N ALA A 229 -0.31 -5.52 -3.94
CA ALA A 229 -0.95 -4.45 -4.70
C ALA A 229 -1.56 -4.95 -6.02
N GLY A 230 -1.46 -6.26 -6.32
CA GLY A 230 -1.90 -6.85 -7.59
C GLY A 230 -1.08 -6.38 -8.79
N THR A 231 0.09 -5.77 -8.56
CA THR A 231 1.00 -5.36 -9.64
C THR A 231 1.78 -6.54 -10.21
N LEU A 232 1.81 -7.65 -9.50
CA LEU A 232 2.37 -8.91 -9.95
C LEU A 232 1.46 -10.01 -9.41
N THR A 233 1.02 -10.90 -10.29
CA THR A 233 0.13 -12.01 -9.95
C THR A 233 0.54 -13.27 -10.69
N VAL A 234 0.40 -14.41 -10.02
CA VAL A 234 0.57 -15.71 -10.65
C VAL A 234 -0.81 -16.19 -11.09
N ASN A 235 -1.06 -16.21 -12.41
CA ASN A 235 -2.34 -16.61 -12.97
C ASN A 235 -2.27 -18.07 -13.46
N PRO A 236 -2.70 -19.06 -12.66
CA PRO A 236 -2.73 -20.45 -13.08
C PRO A 236 -3.86 -20.77 -14.05
N ASP A 237 -4.83 -19.87 -14.23
CA ASP A 237 -6.01 -20.12 -15.07
C ASP A 237 -5.66 -19.95 -16.54
N LEU A 238 -5.31 -21.07 -17.18
CA LEU A 238 -5.31 -21.25 -18.64
C LEU A 238 -6.76 -21.29 -19.19
N ALA A 239 -7.62 -20.38 -18.73
CA ALA A 239 -9.00 -20.30 -19.17
C ALA A 239 -9.06 -19.95 -20.67
N ALA A 240 -10.12 -20.40 -21.34
CA ALA A 240 -10.37 -20.06 -22.75
C ALA A 240 -10.48 -18.54 -22.91
N GLY A 241 -9.47 -17.92 -23.53
CA GLY A 241 -9.40 -16.46 -23.74
C GLY A 241 -8.11 -15.80 -23.26
N VAL A 242 -7.25 -16.50 -22.51
CA VAL A 242 -5.93 -15.96 -22.12
C VAL A 242 -4.99 -15.97 -23.33
N PRO A 243 -4.26 -14.87 -23.62
CA PRO A 243 -3.25 -14.83 -24.68
C PRO A 243 -2.26 -15.99 -24.53
N ARG A 244 -2.00 -16.72 -25.62
CA ARG A 244 -1.04 -17.84 -25.60
C ARG A 244 0.41 -17.36 -25.68
N ASP A 245 0.60 -16.17 -26.25
CA ASP A 245 1.90 -15.56 -26.44
C ASP A 245 2.17 -14.52 -25.36
N GLY A 246 3.43 -14.42 -24.95
CA GLY A 246 3.86 -13.38 -24.02
C GLY A 246 3.78 -12.02 -24.69
N PHE A 247 3.36 -11.02 -23.93
CA PHE A 247 3.26 -9.65 -24.43
C PHE A 247 3.85 -8.66 -23.43
N VAL A 248 4.28 -7.52 -23.96
CA VAL A 248 4.64 -6.33 -23.19
C VAL A 248 3.93 -5.16 -23.85
N THR A 249 3.10 -4.44 -23.10
CA THR A 249 2.35 -3.29 -23.61
C THR A 249 2.36 -2.15 -22.59
N THR A 250 2.02 -0.94 -23.03
CA THR A 250 1.94 0.22 -22.16
C THR A 250 0.50 0.65 -21.96
N TYR A 251 0.13 0.96 -20.73
CA TYR A 251 -1.19 1.48 -20.40
C TYR A 251 -1.10 2.50 -19.25
N ARG A 252 -2.24 3.03 -18.81
CA ARG A 252 -2.30 4.02 -17.72
C ARG A 252 -3.00 3.42 -16.50
N VAL A 253 -2.35 3.53 -15.35
CA VAL A 253 -2.87 3.06 -14.06
C VAL A 253 -3.21 4.26 -13.19
N ALA A 254 -4.43 4.32 -12.66
CA ALA A 254 -4.88 5.39 -11.77
C ALA A 254 -4.40 5.14 -10.32
N SER A 255 -3.09 5.14 -10.06
CA SER A 255 -2.55 5.00 -8.70
C SER A 255 -1.05 5.35 -8.59
N PRO A 256 -0.63 6.16 -7.57
CA PRO A 256 -1.47 6.88 -6.62
C PRO A 256 -2.02 8.19 -7.20
N LEU A 257 -3.24 8.57 -6.78
CA LEU A 257 -3.96 9.85 -7.05
C LEU A 257 -4.30 10.18 -8.51
N VAL A 258 -3.42 9.86 -9.44
CA VAL A 258 -3.46 10.27 -10.86
C VAL A 258 -3.08 9.10 -11.75
N TYR A 259 -3.23 9.27 -13.06
CA TYR A 259 -2.79 8.30 -14.06
C TYR A 259 -1.28 8.30 -14.21
N TRP A 260 -0.68 7.14 -14.03
CA TRP A 260 0.74 6.92 -14.27
C TRP A 260 0.93 6.05 -15.49
N PRO A 261 1.97 6.30 -16.30
CA PRO A 261 2.38 5.35 -17.31
C PRO A 261 2.81 4.04 -16.64
N ALA A 262 2.33 2.94 -17.18
CA ALA A 262 2.61 1.59 -16.71
C ALA A 262 3.00 0.69 -17.88
N VAL A 263 3.91 -0.24 -17.60
CA VAL A 263 4.28 -1.32 -18.51
C VAL A 263 3.61 -2.59 -17.99
N GLU A 264 2.65 -3.12 -18.75
CA GLU A 264 2.05 -4.43 -18.52
C GLU A 264 2.88 -5.50 -19.19
N PHE A 265 3.00 -6.65 -18.55
CA PHE A 265 3.69 -7.81 -19.11
C PHE A 265 2.97 -9.10 -18.76
N TYR A 266 3.05 -10.06 -19.67
CA TYR A 266 2.63 -11.43 -19.47
C TYR A 266 3.72 -12.38 -19.98
N LEU A 267 4.13 -13.29 -19.10
CA LEU A 267 5.13 -14.31 -19.39
C LEU A 267 4.42 -15.67 -19.35
N PRO A 268 4.21 -16.36 -20.49
CA PRO A 268 3.51 -17.65 -20.48
C PRO A 268 4.40 -18.80 -19.96
N ALA A 269 5.73 -18.66 -20.00
CA ALA A 269 6.67 -19.70 -19.57
C ALA A 269 6.65 -19.93 -18.04
N ILE A 270 6.34 -18.89 -17.27
CA ILE A 270 6.14 -18.92 -15.83
C ILE A 270 4.84 -18.16 -15.65
N PRO A 271 3.71 -18.74 -15.21
CA PRO A 271 2.35 -18.16 -15.29
C PRO A 271 2.23 -16.85 -14.50
N LEU A 272 2.86 -15.80 -15.02
CA LEU A 272 3.21 -14.57 -14.33
C LEU A 272 2.75 -13.42 -15.21
N SER A 273 1.81 -12.65 -14.68
CA SER A 273 1.34 -11.41 -15.26
C SER A 273 1.54 -10.28 -14.26
N GLY A 274 1.71 -9.08 -14.76
CA GLY A 274 1.80 -7.92 -13.90
C GLY A 274 1.95 -6.63 -14.68
N TYR A 275 2.12 -5.56 -13.93
CA TYR A 275 2.46 -4.27 -14.46
C TYR A 275 3.38 -3.52 -13.51
N VAL A 276 4.23 -2.66 -14.07
CA VAL A 276 5.04 -1.73 -13.29
C VAL A 276 4.65 -0.32 -13.70
N SER A 277 4.12 0.46 -12.75
CA SER A 277 3.80 1.87 -12.95
C SER A 277 4.76 2.77 -12.19
N VAL A 278 4.98 3.98 -12.69
CA VAL A 278 5.78 5.00 -12.00
C VAL A 278 5.21 5.32 -10.61
N GLY A 279 3.88 5.33 -10.49
CA GLY A 279 3.18 5.54 -9.24
C GLY A 279 3.43 4.43 -8.22
N THR A 280 3.38 3.17 -8.66
CA THR A 280 3.71 2.00 -7.83
C THR A 280 5.16 2.08 -7.34
N LEU A 281 6.10 2.42 -8.22
CA LEU A 281 7.51 2.57 -7.84
C LEU A 281 7.70 3.69 -6.81
N LEU A 282 6.98 4.81 -6.94
CA LEU A 282 7.01 5.91 -5.97
C LEU A 282 6.58 5.43 -4.57
N LEU A 283 5.49 4.66 -4.48
CA LEU A 283 5.02 4.09 -3.21
C LEU A 283 6.00 3.07 -2.63
N VAL A 284 6.56 2.19 -3.47
CA VAL A 284 7.59 1.21 -3.05
C VAL A 284 8.83 1.90 -2.51
N VAL A 285 9.32 2.93 -3.20
CA VAL A 285 10.49 3.69 -2.75
C VAL A 285 10.20 4.44 -1.45
N LEU A 286 9.03 5.09 -1.35
CA LEU A 286 8.65 5.84 -0.16
C LEU A 286 8.49 4.92 1.06
N LEU A 287 7.58 3.96 0.97
CA LEU A 287 7.25 3.10 2.10
C LEU A 287 8.35 2.07 2.36
N GLY A 288 8.79 1.37 1.32
CA GLY A 288 9.87 0.39 1.42
C GLY A 288 11.17 1.03 1.86
N GLY A 289 11.49 2.23 1.39
CA GLY A 289 12.66 2.99 1.82
C GLY A 289 12.58 3.38 3.30
N LEU A 290 11.42 3.83 3.76
CA LEU A 290 11.18 4.12 5.18
C LEU A 290 11.25 2.87 6.06
N VAL A 291 10.72 1.73 5.61
CA VAL A 291 10.84 0.43 6.30
C VAL A 291 12.31 0.04 6.40
N ALA A 292 13.01 0.00 5.26
CA ALA A 292 14.40 -0.38 5.16
C ALA A 292 15.30 0.52 6.03
N LEU A 293 15.04 1.83 6.05
CA LEU A 293 15.73 2.78 6.90
C LEU A 293 15.57 2.43 8.38
N ASN A 294 14.34 2.18 8.84
CA ASN A 294 14.08 1.81 10.23
C ASN A 294 14.74 0.48 10.59
N VAL A 295 14.65 -0.55 9.74
CA VAL A 295 15.30 -1.84 9.97
C VAL A 295 16.82 -1.69 10.03
N GLY A 296 17.41 -0.90 9.14
CA GLY A 296 18.86 -0.64 9.14
C GLY A 296 19.33 0.04 10.43
N LEU A 297 18.62 1.07 10.90
CA LEU A 297 18.93 1.76 12.16
C LEU A 297 18.80 0.82 13.36
N VAL A 298 17.77 -0.03 13.41
CA VAL A 298 17.62 -1.04 14.48
C VAL A 298 18.76 -2.06 14.44
N ALA A 299 19.11 -2.56 13.26
CA ALA A 299 20.20 -3.52 13.10
C ALA A 299 21.55 -2.94 13.56
N GLN A 300 21.79 -1.65 13.28
CA GLN A 300 22.97 -0.94 13.74
C GLN A 300 22.97 -0.79 15.27
N GLN A 301 21.86 -0.38 15.88
CA GLN A 301 21.75 -0.27 17.34
C GLN A 301 22.01 -1.61 18.04
N TRP A 302 21.52 -2.71 17.48
CA TRP A 302 21.80 -4.05 17.98
C TRP A 302 23.27 -4.43 17.87
N ALA A 303 23.94 -4.03 16.79
CA ALA A 303 25.38 -4.25 16.63
C ALA A 303 26.21 -3.44 17.64
N ALA A 304 25.74 -2.27 18.05
CA ALA A 304 26.46 -1.38 18.96
C ALA A 304 26.30 -1.75 20.44
N ILE A 305 25.12 -2.22 20.87
CA ILE A 305 24.79 -2.33 22.31
C ILE A 305 25.22 -3.67 22.92
N GLY A 306 25.44 -4.73 22.14
CA GLY A 306 25.94 -6.03 22.65
C GLY A 306 24.99 -6.81 23.59
N GLU A 307 24.08 -6.15 24.32
CA GLU A 307 23.04 -6.75 25.16
C GLU A 307 21.65 -6.13 24.93
N VAL A 308 20.64 -6.99 24.79
CA VAL A 308 19.28 -6.65 24.33
C VAL A 308 18.39 -6.29 25.53
N GLU A 309 18.63 -5.16 26.20
CA GLU A 309 17.85 -4.80 27.41
C GLU A 309 16.87 -3.62 27.26
N SER A 310 16.74 -2.97 26.10
CA SER A 310 15.75 -1.89 25.98
C SER A 310 14.43 -2.33 25.32
N ALA A 311 13.39 -2.52 26.15
CA ALA A 311 12.00 -2.68 25.72
C ALA A 311 11.51 -1.54 24.79
N ARG A 312 12.19 -0.39 24.83
CA ARG A 312 11.94 0.79 23.98
C ARG A 312 12.34 0.55 22.52
N SER A 313 13.41 -0.21 22.26
CA SER A 313 13.82 -0.62 20.90
C SER A 313 12.82 -1.60 20.28
N MET A 314 12.29 -2.54 21.08
CA MET A 314 11.23 -3.46 20.64
C MET A 314 9.92 -2.74 20.33
N LEU A 315 9.50 -1.78 21.16
CA LEU A 315 8.28 -1.00 20.88
C LEU A 315 8.40 -0.16 19.61
N GLY A 316 9.59 0.37 19.30
CA GLY A 316 9.87 1.03 18.02
C GLY A 316 9.78 0.08 16.83
N ALA A 317 10.37 -1.12 16.95
CA ALA A 317 10.29 -2.16 15.94
C ALA A 317 8.84 -2.64 15.72
N PHE A 318 8.08 -2.89 16.79
CA PHE A 318 6.67 -3.27 16.71
C PHE A 318 5.78 -2.16 16.15
N ALA A 319 5.97 -0.90 16.58
CA ALA A 319 5.23 0.23 16.03
C ALA A 319 5.54 0.45 14.54
N SER A 320 6.80 0.27 14.12
CA SER A 320 7.19 0.30 12.71
C SER A 320 6.62 -0.87 11.90
N SER A 321 6.53 -2.07 12.48
CA SER A 321 5.94 -3.25 11.84
C SER A 321 4.41 -3.18 11.73
N GLY A 322 3.72 -2.62 12.74
CA GLY A 322 2.27 -2.43 12.71
C GLY A 322 1.85 -1.31 11.76
N ALA A 323 2.63 -0.23 11.69
CA ALA A 323 2.43 0.86 10.74
C ALA A 323 2.74 0.45 9.29
N THR A 324 3.52 -0.59 9.05
CA THR A 324 3.81 -1.08 7.68
C THR A 324 2.91 -2.22 7.26
N ALA A 325 2.30 -2.93 8.21
CA ALA A 325 1.42 -4.03 7.93
C ALA A 325 0.23 -3.61 7.07
N CYS A 326 -0.52 -2.55 7.39
CA CYS A 326 -1.88 -2.47 6.86
C CYS A 326 -2.04 -2.04 5.37
N CYS A 327 -1.08 -1.38 4.70
CA CYS A 327 -1.23 -1.03 3.28
C CYS A 327 -0.97 -2.20 2.32
N CYS A 328 -0.25 -3.22 2.76
CA CYS A 328 0.07 -4.42 1.99
C CYS A 328 -0.41 -5.72 2.68
N CYS A 329 -0.85 -5.65 3.93
CA CYS A 329 -1.53 -6.75 4.62
C CYS A 329 -3.05 -6.58 4.61
N ALA A 330 -3.61 -5.44 4.18
CA ALA A 330 -5.06 -5.33 4.06
C ALA A 330 -5.66 -6.36 3.11
N PRO A 331 -5.02 -6.70 1.97
CA PRO A 331 -5.41 -7.88 1.22
C PRO A 331 -5.33 -9.13 2.10
N ALA A 332 -4.21 -9.46 2.74
CA ALA A 332 -4.14 -10.65 3.59
C ALA A 332 -5.21 -10.70 4.72
N LEU A 333 -5.51 -9.56 5.35
CA LEU A 333 -6.58 -9.40 6.34
C LEU A 333 -7.94 -9.64 5.70
N TYR A 334 -8.19 -9.06 4.53
CA TYR A 334 -9.41 -9.32 3.77
C TYR A 334 -9.54 -10.81 3.40
N GLY A 335 -8.46 -11.48 3.00
CA GLY A 335 -8.46 -12.92 2.78
C GLY A 335 -8.87 -13.68 4.05
N ALA A 336 -8.30 -13.32 5.20
CA ALA A 336 -8.67 -13.92 6.48
C ALA A 336 -10.13 -13.64 6.88
N VAL A 337 -10.59 -12.40 6.77
CA VAL A 337 -11.97 -11.98 7.06
C VAL A 337 -12.94 -12.62 6.06
N GLY A 338 -12.57 -12.75 4.80
CA GLY A 338 -13.33 -13.42 3.75
C GLY A 338 -13.51 -14.91 4.01
N VAL A 339 -12.49 -15.58 4.57
CA VAL A 339 -12.63 -16.98 5.02
C VAL A 339 -13.57 -17.09 6.23
N LEU A 340 -13.51 -16.15 7.18
CA LEU A 340 -14.32 -16.20 8.40
C LEU A 340 -15.78 -15.76 8.19
N PHE A 341 -16.01 -14.76 7.35
CA PHE A 341 -17.30 -14.08 7.19
C PHE A 341 -17.88 -14.18 5.77
N GLY A 342 -17.18 -14.82 4.83
CA GLY A 342 -17.62 -14.97 3.44
C GLY A 342 -17.87 -13.62 2.76
N ALA A 343 -18.99 -13.52 2.05
CA ALA A 343 -19.39 -12.31 1.33
C ALA A 343 -19.58 -11.07 2.24
N ALA A 344 -19.77 -11.25 3.55
CA ALA A 344 -19.88 -10.13 4.49
C ALA A 344 -18.54 -9.37 4.67
N ALA A 345 -17.42 -9.92 4.19
CA ALA A 345 -16.13 -9.23 4.16
C ALA A 345 -16.01 -8.14 3.06
N SER A 346 -16.97 -8.07 2.13
CA SER A 346 -16.94 -7.14 0.99
C SER A 346 -16.72 -5.67 1.37
N PRO A 347 -17.32 -5.12 2.44
CA PRO A 347 -17.05 -3.74 2.87
C PRO A 347 -15.58 -3.51 3.27
N VAL A 348 -14.94 -4.52 3.88
CA VAL A 348 -13.53 -4.43 4.27
C VAL A 348 -12.66 -4.35 3.02
N TYR A 349 -12.96 -5.13 1.99
CA TYR A 349 -12.26 -5.04 0.70
C TYR A 349 -12.31 -3.63 0.12
N TRP A 350 -13.50 -3.06 -0.02
CA TRP A 350 -13.66 -1.71 -0.59
C TRP A 350 -13.08 -0.61 0.29
N ALA A 351 -13.00 -0.80 1.61
CA ALA A 351 -12.34 0.13 2.51
C ALA A 351 -10.82 0.19 2.26
N PHE A 352 -10.18 -0.87 1.79
CA PHE A 352 -8.71 -0.95 1.69
C PHE A 352 -8.16 -1.05 0.26
N MET A 353 -8.94 -1.54 -0.70
CA MET A 353 -8.43 -1.89 -2.04
C MET A 353 -8.08 -0.64 -2.87
N ASP A 354 -8.74 0.48 -2.59
CA ASP A 354 -8.45 1.73 -3.28
C ASP A 354 -7.56 2.64 -2.39
N PRO A 355 -6.34 3.01 -2.80
CA PRO A 355 -5.52 3.98 -2.07
C PRO A 355 -6.15 5.38 -2.01
N THR A 356 -7.20 5.65 -2.81
CA THR A 356 -8.04 6.85 -2.69
C THR A 356 -9.17 6.69 -1.68
N SER A 357 -9.32 5.52 -1.06
CA SER A 357 -10.25 5.32 0.05
C SER A 357 -9.79 6.10 1.29
N PRO A 358 -10.73 6.50 2.17
CA PRO A 358 -10.39 7.18 3.41
C PRO A 358 -9.47 6.40 4.34
N VAL A 359 -9.63 5.09 4.38
CA VAL A 359 -8.80 4.25 5.24
C VAL A 359 -7.40 4.11 4.63
N GLY A 360 -7.30 3.89 3.31
CA GLY A 360 -6.03 3.80 2.60
C GLY A 360 -5.20 5.08 2.71
N GLY A 361 -5.82 6.24 2.46
CA GLY A 361 -5.17 7.54 2.56
C GLY A 361 -4.70 7.88 3.98
N LEU A 362 -5.57 7.71 4.99
CA LEU A 362 -5.20 7.95 6.39
C LEU A 362 -4.09 7.01 6.84
N PHE A 363 -4.14 5.75 6.40
CA PHE A 363 -3.12 4.80 6.76
C PHE A 363 -1.78 5.12 6.11
N LEU A 364 -1.76 5.49 4.83
CA LEU A 364 -0.54 5.98 4.18
C LEU A 364 0.05 7.15 4.96
N ALA A 365 -0.78 8.13 5.34
CA ALA A 365 -0.34 9.27 6.13
C ALA A 365 0.22 8.87 7.50
N ALA A 366 -0.48 8.01 8.23
CA ALA A 366 -0.03 7.49 9.52
C ALA A 366 1.30 6.73 9.39
N SER A 367 1.42 5.86 8.38
CA SER A 367 2.62 5.06 8.11
C SER A 367 3.83 5.96 7.84
N VAL A 368 3.68 6.94 6.96
CA VAL A 368 4.73 7.90 6.62
C VAL A 368 5.16 8.68 7.85
N LEU A 369 4.22 9.21 8.64
CA LEU A 369 4.53 9.98 9.84
C LEU A 369 5.22 9.13 10.92
N LEU A 370 4.71 7.92 11.17
CA LEU A 370 5.25 7.02 12.18
C LEU A 370 6.64 6.52 11.80
N LEU A 371 6.86 6.10 10.56
CA LEU A 371 8.16 5.61 10.11
C LEU A 371 9.20 6.72 10.03
N THR A 372 8.80 7.91 9.55
CA THR A 372 9.69 9.09 9.53
C THR A 372 10.06 9.50 10.95
N GLY A 373 9.07 9.59 11.85
CA GLY A 373 9.30 9.94 13.25
C GLY A 373 10.13 8.89 13.99
N SER A 374 9.92 7.60 13.71
CA SER A 374 10.72 6.50 14.24
C SER A 374 12.18 6.58 13.79
N ALA A 375 12.42 6.81 12.50
CA ALA A 375 13.77 6.96 11.96
C ALA A 375 14.51 8.15 12.60
N LEU A 376 13.84 9.30 12.75
CA LEU A 376 14.43 10.47 13.41
C LEU A 376 14.75 10.21 14.89
N ARG A 377 13.84 9.57 15.63
CA ARG A 377 14.08 9.23 17.04
C ARG A 377 15.20 8.22 17.22
N ALA A 378 15.28 7.22 16.34
CA ALA A 378 16.35 6.23 16.36
C ALA A 378 17.71 6.87 16.04
N ALA A 379 17.74 7.88 15.18
CA ALA A 379 18.94 8.66 14.90
C ALA A 379 19.39 9.52 16.09
N ASP A 380 18.46 10.09 16.88
CA ASP A 380 18.81 10.98 18.00
C ASP A 380 19.45 10.26 19.19
N SER A 381 19.16 8.97 19.43
CA SER A 381 19.68 8.21 20.57
C SER A 381 21.21 7.99 20.58
N GLU A 382 21.90 8.19 19.46
CA GLU A 382 23.36 8.05 19.40
C GLU A 382 24.11 9.27 19.98
N GLY A 383 23.49 10.45 19.97
CA GLY A 383 24.14 11.68 20.43
C GLY A 383 24.29 11.78 21.96
N SER A 384 23.53 10.99 22.72
CA SER A 384 23.53 11.02 24.19
C SER A 384 24.46 9.99 24.84
N ALA A 385 25.01 9.05 24.07
CA ALA A 385 25.96 8.04 24.57
C ALA A 385 27.44 8.42 24.38
N ALA A 386 27.70 9.56 23.74
CA ALA A 386 29.05 10.08 23.45
C ALA A 386 29.44 11.31 24.31
N LEU A 387 28.64 11.61 25.35
CA LEU A 387 28.92 12.58 26.42
C LEU A 387 28.85 11.82 27.75
#